data_AF-A0A1Y5H7U0-F1
#
_entry.id   AF-A0A1Y5H7U0-F1
#
_cell.length_a   1.000
_cell.length_b   1.000
_cell.length_c   1.000
_cell.angle_alpha   90.00
_cell.angle_beta   90.00
_cell.angle_gamma   90.00
#
_symmetry.space_group_name_H-M   'P 1'
#
loop_
_entity.id
_entity.type
_entity.pdbx_description
1 polymer ?
#
loop_
_entity_poly.entity_id
_entity_poly.type
_entity_poly.pdbx_seq_one_letter_code
_entity_poly.pdbx_strand_id
1 'polypeptide(L)'
;MAAVFSAQPAAATGESHSHGSPADTRLTERTTKKVIFILARGIEKCVRLPPIYRHDCYQVTYGKASEALSGKPTYSEAYSALVGVQDALTQMVDNNVDPGVKPIRRGSKTYRAIQETAIPEAKARAERALQEAETILLRAPEDKQAHYSLIADAVSSNKVLLRSALLPSGLLRFAARYLIQLRSV
;
A
#
# COMPACT_ATOMS: atom_id res chain seq x y z
N MET A 1 60.26 16.95 -50.93
CA MET A 1 60.10 15.78 -50.03
C MET A 1 59.24 16.24 -48.86
N ALA A 2 57.94 15.99 -48.95
CA ALA A 2 57.15 15.12 -48.06
C ALA A 2 56.32 15.93 -47.05
N ALA A 3 55.08 16.23 -47.44
CA ALA A 3 54.02 16.70 -46.56
C ALA A 3 53.47 15.50 -45.76
N VAL A 4 53.32 15.64 -44.45
CA VAL A 4 52.67 14.65 -43.59
C VAL A 4 51.32 15.20 -43.17
N PHE A 5 50.26 14.59 -43.71
CA PHE A 5 48.87 14.86 -43.42
C PHE A 5 48.44 13.91 -42.29
N SER A 6 48.20 14.42 -41.09
CA SER A 6 47.73 13.61 -39.95
C SER A 6 46.20 13.71 -39.86
N ALA A 7 45.50 12.67 -40.30
CA ALA A 7 44.07 12.52 -40.09
C ALA A 7 43.79 12.16 -38.62
N GLN A 8 42.92 12.93 -37.95
CA GLN A 8 42.36 12.58 -36.63
C GLN A 8 41.05 11.81 -36.82
N PRO A 9 40.86 10.64 -36.19
CA PRO A 9 39.54 10.03 -36.09
C PRO A 9 38.77 10.66 -34.93
N ALA A 10 37.59 11.21 -35.24
CA ALA A 10 36.60 11.60 -34.25
C ALA A 10 35.95 10.33 -33.67
N ALA A 11 36.25 10.00 -32.41
CA ALA A 11 35.54 8.96 -31.67
C ALA A 11 34.33 9.59 -30.97
N ALA A 12 33.15 9.44 -31.56
CA ALA A 12 31.88 9.66 -30.90
C ALA A 12 31.47 8.38 -30.17
N THR A 13 31.77 8.27 -28.87
CA THR A 13 31.25 7.19 -28.02
C THR A 13 29.90 7.62 -27.45
N GLY A 14 28.86 7.48 -28.27
CA GLY A 14 27.47 7.48 -27.80
C GLY A 14 27.14 6.13 -27.18
N GLU A 15 27.56 5.92 -25.93
CA GLU A 15 27.28 4.68 -25.20
C GLU A 15 26.03 4.84 -24.33
N SER A 16 24.87 4.72 -24.98
CA SER A 16 23.58 4.56 -24.32
C SER A 16 23.48 3.17 -23.70
N HIS A 17 24.00 2.99 -22.49
CA HIS A 17 23.88 1.77 -21.71
C HIS A 17 22.46 1.68 -21.11
N SER A 18 21.54 1.14 -21.91
CA SER A 18 20.27 0.59 -21.40
C SER A 18 20.57 -0.74 -20.71
N HIS A 19 20.94 -0.67 -19.43
CA HIS A 19 21.05 -1.86 -18.59
C HIS A 19 19.67 -2.22 -18.04
N GLY A 20 19.00 -3.14 -18.72
CA GLY A 20 17.98 -3.98 -18.09
C GLY A 20 18.66 -4.78 -16.98
N SER A 21 18.51 -4.33 -15.73
CA SER A 21 19.02 -5.05 -14.56
C SER A 21 18.45 -6.47 -14.54
N PRO A 22 19.28 -7.50 -14.40
CA PRO A 22 18.80 -8.85 -14.08
C PRO A 22 17.88 -8.76 -12.86
N ALA A 23 16.76 -9.50 -12.89
CA ALA A 23 15.88 -9.59 -11.73
C ALA A 23 16.73 -10.00 -10.51
N ASP A 24 16.90 -9.06 -9.58
CA ASP A 24 17.72 -9.24 -8.39
C ASP A 24 17.20 -10.45 -7.60
N THR A 25 17.89 -11.58 -7.75
CA THR A 25 17.57 -12.89 -7.16
C THR A 25 18.02 -12.98 -5.71
N ARG A 26 18.42 -11.86 -5.08
CA ARG A 26 18.81 -11.80 -3.67
C ARG A 26 17.85 -10.93 -2.88
N LEU A 27 17.74 -11.21 -1.58
CA LEU A 27 17.10 -10.29 -0.66
C LEU A 27 17.99 -9.05 -0.52
N THR A 28 17.38 -7.86 -0.56
CA THR A 28 18.12 -6.61 -0.41
C THR A 28 17.42 -5.66 0.55
N GLU A 29 18.22 -4.93 1.32
CA GLU A 29 17.67 -3.90 2.20
C GLU A 29 16.89 -2.85 1.42
N ARG A 30 17.32 -2.51 0.21
CA ARG A 30 16.66 -1.52 -0.65
C ARG A 30 15.23 -1.93 -0.96
N THR A 31 15.01 -3.19 -1.34
CA THR A 31 13.67 -3.71 -1.62
C THR A 31 12.83 -3.76 -0.34
N THR A 32 13.36 -4.31 0.74
CA THR A 32 12.65 -4.36 2.03
C THR A 32 12.25 -2.98 2.54
N LYS A 33 13.18 -2.01 2.56
CA LYS A 33 12.92 -0.62 2.96
C LYS A 33 11.88 0.05 2.07
N LYS A 34 11.90 -0.22 0.76
CA LYS A 34 10.88 0.30 -0.18
C LYS A 34 9.49 -0.22 0.17
N VAL A 35 9.34 -1.52 0.44
CA VAL A 35 8.04 -2.12 0.82
C VAL A 35 7.53 -1.51 2.13
N ILE A 36 8.38 -1.46 3.17
CA ILE A 36 8.05 -0.86 4.47
C ILE A 36 7.62 0.59 4.31
N PHE A 37 8.35 1.37 3.51
CA PHE A 37 8.01 2.76 3.22
C PHE A 37 6.64 2.90 2.54
N ILE A 38 6.33 2.05 1.55
CA ILE A 38 5.02 2.05 0.88
C ILE A 38 3.90 1.74 1.88
N LEU A 39 4.07 0.73 2.73
CA LEU A 39 3.09 0.34 3.74
C LEU A 39 2.87 1.47 4.75
N ALA A 40 3.93 1.94 5.40
CA ALA A 40 3.83 2.98 6.44
C ALA A 40 3.24 4.28 5.88
N ARG A 41 3.82 4.81 4.80
CA ARG A 41 3.39 6.09 4.22
C ARG A 41 2.04 5.99 3.53
N GLY A 42 1.68 4.84 2.98
CA GLY A 42 0.39 4.59 2.35
C GLY A 42 -0.73 4.60 3.39
N ILE A 43 -0.60 3.82 4.47
CA ILE A 43 -1.61 3.77 5.53
C ILE A 43 -1.76 5.13 6.22
N GLU A 44 -0.67 5.84 6.50
CA GLU A 44 -0.71 7.19 7.07
C GLU A 44 -1.48 8.20 6.17
N LYS A 45 -1.44 8.02 4.85
CA LYS A 45 -2.26 8.82 3.93
C LYS A 45 -3.73 8.40 3.98
N CYS A 46 -4.00 7.11 4.06
CA CYS A 46 -5.35 6.58 4.06
C CYS A 46 -6.14 7.00 5.32
N VAL A 47 -5.51 7.05 6.50
CA VAL A 47 -6.21 7.48 7.73
C VAL A 47 -6.73 8.93 7.67
N ARG A 48 -6.17 9.77 6.79
CA ARG A 48 -6.62 11.14 6.55
C ARG A 48 -7.88 11.23 5.70
N LEU A 49 -8.32 10.12 5.10
CA LEU A 49 -9.58 10.04 4.36
C LEU A 49 -10.76 9.81 5.32
N PRO A 50 -11.98 10.21 4.93
CA PRO A 50 -13.18 9.81 5.67
C PRO A 50 -13.27 8.28 5.80
N PRO A 51 -13.77 7.74 6.93
CA PRO A 51 -13.78 6.29 7.20
C PRO A 51 -14.30 5.42 6.05
N ILE A 52 -15.38 5.85 5.39
CA ILE A 52 -16.01 5.16 4.25
C ILE A 52 -15.08 4.92 3.06
N TYR A 53 -13.99 5.67 2.90
CA TYR A 53 -13.02 5.51 1.79
C TYR A 53 -11.75 4.77 2.19
N ARG A 54 -11.53 4.53 3.49
CA ARG A 54 -10.21 4.09 3.99
C ARG A 54 -9.85 2.70 3.49
N HIS A 55 -10.82 1.80 3.45
CA HIS A 55 -10.61 0.41 3.05
C HIS A 55 -10.20 0.26 1.59
N ASP A 56 -10.79 1.05 0.68
CA ASP A 56 -10.37 1.10 -0.72
C ASP A 56 -8.98 1.76 -0.88
N CYS A 57 -8.63 2.71 -0.02
CA CYS A 57 -7.26 3.22 0.04
C CYS A 57 -6.24 2.18 0.55
N TYR A 58 -6.64 1.35 1.52
CA TYR A 58 -5.79 0.28 2.05
C TYR A 58 -5.50 -0.78 0.98
N GLN A 59 -6.49 -1.26 0.23
CA GLN A 59 -6.24 -2.26 -0.84
C GLN A 59 -5.27 -1.73 -1.90
N VAL A 60 -5.44 -0.46 -2.30
CA VAL A 60 -4.49 0.23 -3.21
C VAL A 60 -3.07 0.32 -2.62
N THR A 61 -2.94 0.48 -1.30
CA THR A 61 -1.62 0.55 -0.63
C THR A 61 -0.95 -0.82 -0.62
N TYR A 62 -1.67 -1.88 -0.25
CA TYR A 62 -1.14 -3.25 -0.26
C TYR A 62 -0.80 -3.71 -1.67
N GLY A 63 -1.60 -3.35 -2.68
CA GLY A 63 -1.28 -3.64 -4.08
C GLY A 63 0.01 -2.98 -4.57
N LYS A 64 0.31 -1.75 -4.14
CA LYS A 64 1.61 -1.13 -4.46
C LYS A 64 2.78 -1.81 -3.74
N ALA A 65 2.55 -2.30 -2.53
CA ALA A 65 3.58 -2.97 -1.75
C ALA A 65 3.90 -4.35 -2.34
N SER A 66 2.88 -5.12 -2.74
CA SER A 66 3.06 -6.39 -3.47
C SER A 66 3.69 -6.17 -4.85
N GLU A 67 3.28 -5.15 -5.59
CA GLU A 67 3.89 -4.81 -6.89
C GLU A 67 5.40 -4.51 -6.77
N ALA A 68 5.84 -3.92 -5.66
CA ALA A 68 7.27 -3.69 -5.41
C ALA A 68 8.09 -4.99 -5.21
N LEU A 69 7.41 -6.10 -4.94
CA LEU A 69 7.98 -7.45 -4.82
C LEU A 69 7.75 -8.33 -6.06
N SER A 70 6.92 -7.88 -7.01
CA SER A 70 6.60 -8.64 -8.21
C SER A 70 7.84 -8.98 -9.02
N GLY A 71 7.93 -10.23 -9.49
CA GLY A 71 9.07 -10.75 -10.25
C GLY A 71 10.34 -10.98 -9.42
N LYS A 72 10.26 -10.98 -8.08
CA LYS A 72 11.40 -11.29 -7.18
C LYS A 72 11.18 -12.63 -6.48
N PRO A 73 11.75 -13.74 -6.97
CA PRO A 73 11.50 -15.08 -6.43
C PRO A 73 11.86 -15.23 -4.95
N THR A 74 12.89 -14.53 -4.47
CA THR A 74 13.29 -14.54 -3.05
C THR A 74 12.28 -13.91 -2.11
N TYR A 75 11.38 -13.08 -2.64
CA TYR A 75 10.29 -12.44 -1.90
C TYR A 75 8.94 -13.11 -2.14
N SER A 76 8.88 -14.31 -2.73
CA SER A 76 7.62 -14.92 -3.19
C SER A 76 6.58 -15.07 -2.08
N GLU A 77 6.98 -15.48 -0.87
CA GLU A 77 6.04 -15.66 0.24
C GLU A 77 5.59 -14.30 0.80
N ALA A 78 6.48 -13.30 0.85
CA ALA A 78 6.10 -11.93 1.22
C ALA A 78 5.16 -11.31 0.18
N TYR A 79 5.41 -11.54 -1.11
CA TYR A 79 4.53 -11.14 -2.19
C TYR A 79 3.13 -11.75 -2.01
N SER A 80 3.05 -13.08 -1.85
CA SER A 80 1.78 -13.79 -1.65
C SER A 80 1.04 -13.31 -0.40
N ALA A 81 1.76 -13.06 0.71
CA ALA A 81 1.16 -12.53 1.93
C ALA A 81 0.52 -11.14 1.70
N LEU A 82 1.22 -10.23 1.02
CA LEU A 82 0.70 -8.88 0.75
C LEU A 82 -0.44 -8.89 -0.29
N VAL A 83 -0.38 -9.77 -1.29
CA VAL A 83 -1.48 -10.00 -2.24
C VAL A 83 -2.71 -10.52 -1.50
N GLY A 84 -2.55 -11.48 -0.58
CA GLY A 84 -3.68 -11.97 0.22
C GLY A 84 -4.40 -10.86 1.00
N VAL A 85 -3.65 -9.90 1.56
CA VAL A 85 -4.25 -8.71 2.20
C VAL A 85 -4.98 -7.83 1.18
N GLN A 86 -4.35 -7.55 0.04
CA GLN A 86 -4.96 -6.77 -1.02
C GLN A 86 -6.28 -7.39 -1.49
N ASP A 87 -6.30 -8.69 -1.77
CA ASP A 87 -7.46 -9.41 -2.29
C ASP A 87 -8.59 -9.43 -1.27
N ALA A 88 -8.28 -9.71 0.00
CA ALA A 88 -9.27 -9.71 1.08
C ALA A 88 -9.95 -8.34 1.24
N LEU A 89 -9.17 -7.25 1.11
CA LEU A 89 -9.69 -5.88 1.15
C LEU A 89 -10.45 -5.52 -0.13
N THR A 90 -9.98 -5.94 -1.29
CA THR A 90 -10.63 -5.67 -2.59
C THR A 90 -12.01 -6.29 -2.63
N GLN A 91 -12.09 -7.60 -2.34
CA GLN A 91 -13.36 -8.32 -2.28
C GLN A 91 -14.34 -7.67 -1.29
N MET A 92 -13.83 -7.24 -0.14
CA MET A 92 -14.65 -6.57 0.86
C MET A 92 -15.20 -5.23 0.35
N VAL A 93 -14.37 -4.41 -0.28
CA VAL A 93 -14.82 -3.13 -0.84
C VAL A 93 -15.86 -3.38 -1.93
N ASP A 94 -15.58 -4.29 -2.86
CA ASP A 94 -16.46 -4.61 -3.98
C ASP A 94 -17.84 -5.08 -3.52
N ASN A 95 -17.91 -5.87 -2.44
CA ASN A 95 -19.16 -6.35 -1.87
C ASN A 95 -19.96 -5.27 -1.10
N ASN A 96 -19.33 -4.15 -0.73
CA ASN A 96 -19.90 -3.16 0.18
C ASN A 96 -19.89 -1.73 -0.37
N VAL A 97 -19.65 -1.53 -1.68
CA VAL A 97 -19.67 -0.20 -2.30
C VAL A 97 -21.00 0.50 -2.02
N ASP A 98 -20.92 1.78 -1.69
CA ASP A 98 -22.09 2.66 -1.59
C ASP A 98 -22.31 3.38 -2.93
N PRO A 99 -23.36 3.02 -3.70
CA PRO A 99 -23.65 3.67 -4.99
C PRO A 99 -24.16 5.11 -4.83
N GLY A 100 -24.66 5.48 -3.65
CA GLY A 100 -25.15 6.84 -3.36
C GLY A 100 -24.04 7.85 -3.12
N VAL A 101 -22.80 7.39 -2.92
CA VAL A 101 -21.66 8.23 -2.58
C VAL A 101 -20.65 8.26 -3.73
N LYS A 102 -20.38 9.46 -4.25
CA LYS A 102 -19.42 9.63 -5.36
C LYS A 102 -17.99 9.28 -4.91
N PRO A 103 -17.21 8.57 -5.75
CA PRO A 103 -15.79 8.35 -5.48
C PRO A 103 -15.00 9.65 -5.31
N ILE A 104 -13.97 9.64 -4.45
CA ILE A 104 -13.10 10.80 -4.25
C ILE A 104 -11.76 10.61 -4.96
N ARG A 105 -11.25 11.68 -5.57
CA ARG A 105 -9.90 11.71 -6.13
C ARG A 105 -8.90 12.30 -5.14
N ARG A 106 -7.74 11.64 -5.01
CA ARG A 106 -6.59 12.11 -4.22
C ARG A 106 -5.31 11.81 -4.98
N GLY A 107 -4.67 12.87 -5.50
CA GLY A 107 -3.55 12.73 -6.41
C GLY A 107 -3.98 12.01 -7.70
N SER A 108 -3.27 10.95 -8.05
CA SER A 108 -3.54 10.11 -9.23
C SER A 108 -4.46 8.91 -8.96
N LYS A 109 -4.98 8.76 -7.74
CA LYS A 109 -5.85 7.65 -7.36
C LYS A 109 -7.25 8.13 -7.03
N THR A 110 -8.23 7.26 -7.30
CA THR A 110 -9.64 7.45 -6.99
C THR A 110 -10.02 6.37 -5.98
N TYR A 111 -10.79 6.74 -4.97
CA TYR A 111 -11.25 5.84 -3.92
C TYR A 111 -12.77 5.78 -3.87
N ARG A 112 -13.31 4.57 -3.79
CA ARG A 112 -14.73 4.28 -3.66
C ARG A 112 -15.14 4.28 -2.18
N ALA A 113 -16.35 4.74 -1.92
CA ALA A 113 -16.94 4.65 -0.60
C ALA A 113 -17.55 3.26 -0.41
N ILE A 114 -17.42 2.70 0.79
CA ILE A 114 -18.25 1.60 1.27
C ILE A 114 -19.40 2.14 2.13
N GLN A 115 -20.45 1.35 2.28
CA GLN A 115 -21.55 1.65 3.19
C GLN A 115 -21.03 1.81 4.62
N GLU A 116 -21.53 2.81 5.35
CA GLU A 116 -21.11 3.07 6.74
C GLU A 116 -21.37 1.88 7.66
N THR A 117 -22.49 1.18 7.45
CA THR A 117 -22.89 -0.03 8.18
C THR A 117 -21.91 -1.19 7.99
N ALA A 118 -21.18 -1.23 6.87
CA ALA A 118 -20.21 -2.28 6.56
C ALA A 118 -18.84 -2.04 7.20
N ILE A 119 -18.55 -0.85 7.73
CA ILE A 119 -17.23 -0.50 8.30
C ILE A 119 -16.76 -1.48 9.40
N PRO A 120 -17.59 -1.89 10.38
CA PRO A 120 -17.16 -2.83 11.42
C PRO A 120 -16.73 -4.18 10.86
N GLU A 121 -17.50 -4.74 9.92
CA GLU A 121 -17.18 -6.01 9.26
C GLU A 121 -15.92 -5.87 8.39
N ALA A 122 -15.85 -4.80 7.59
CA ALA A 122 -14.73 -4.47 6.73
C ALA A 122 -13.41 -4.46 7.49
N LYS A 123 -13.43 -3.84 8.67
CA LYS A 123 -12.31 -3.80 9.58
C LYS A 123 -11.96 -5.16 10.16
N ALA A 124 -12.94 -5.94 10.64
CA ALA A 124 -12.67 -7.27 11.19
C ALA A 124 -12.03 -8.18 10.13
N ARG A 125 -12.49 -8.09 8.88
CA ARG A 125 -11.90 -8.82 7.74
C ARG A 125 -10.49 -8.34 7.42
N ALA A 126 -10.26 -7.02 7.42
CA ALA A 126 -8.92 -6.45 7.24
C ALA A 126 -7.95 -6.94 8.32
N GLU A 127 -8.36 -6.94 9.60
CA GLU A 127 -7.52 -7.41 10.70
C GLU A 127 -7.13 -8.88 10.58
N ARG A 128 -8.08 -9.75 10.19
CA ARG A 128 -7.78 -11.16 9.94
C ARG A 128 -6.76 -11.34 8.82
N ALA A 129 -6.95 -10.64 7.70
CA ALA A 129 -6.02 -10.72 6.57
C ALA A 129 -4.61 -10.23 6.95
N LEU A 130 -4.50 -9.16 7.73
CA LEU A 130 -3.20 -8.68 8.23
C LEU A 130 -2.54 -9.67 9.18
N GLN A 131 -3.31 -10.30 10.06
CA GLN A 131 -2.80 -11.31 10.98
C GLN A 131 -2.29 -12.56 10.25
N GLU A 132 -3.00 -12.98 9.20
CA GLU A 132 -2.57 -14.09 8.34
C GLU A 132 -1.27 -13.75 7.60
N ALA A 133 -1.19 -12.55 7.01
CA ALA A 133 0.03 -12.08 6.34
C ALA A 133 1.22 -11.97 7.30
N GLU A 134 1.03 -11.42 8.50
CA GLU A 134 2.04 -11.39 9.56
C GLU A 134 2.51 -12.80 9.92
N THR A 135 1.58 -13.77 10.02
CA THR A 135 1.90 -15.16 10.32
C THR A 135 2.74 -15.80 9.21
N ILE A 136 2.39 -15.57 7.93
CA ILE A 136 3.16 -16.08 6.79
C ILE A 136 4.57 -15.50 6.79
N LEU A 137 4.69 -14.19 7.02
CA LEU A 137 5.98 -13.49 7.03
C LEU A 137 6.89 -13.99 8.16
N LEU A 138 6.36 -14.16 9.38
CA LEU A 138 7.13 -14.59 10.54
C LEU A 138 7.52 -16.07 10.52
N ARG A 139 6.82 -16.89 9.73
CA ARG A 139 7.12 -18.32 9.52
C ARG A 139 8.05 -18.58 8.33
N ALA A 140 8.62 -17.53 7.73
CA ALA A 140 9.55 -17.69 6.63
C ALA A 140 10.82 -18.44 7.08
N PRO A 141 11.53 -19.10 6.14
CA PRO A 141 12.82 -19.71 6.41
C PRO A 141 13.85 -18.74 7.02
N GLU A 142 14.80 -19.27 7.79
CA GLU A 142 15.77 -18.48 8.57
C GLU A 142 16.60 -17.51 7.70
N ASP A 143 16.96 -17.92 6.48
CA ASP A 143 17.71 -17.11 5.51
C ASP A 143 16.93 -15.88 5.00
N LYS A 144 15.60 -15.85 5.21
CA LYS A 144 14.72 -14.71 4.86
C LYS A 144 14.30 -13.88 6.06
N GLN A 145 14.49 -14.39 7.27
CA GLN A 145 13.86 -13.88 8.48
C GLN A 145 14.22 -12.41 8.77
N ALA A 146 15.48 -12.02 8.55
CA ALA A 146 15.92 -10.64 8.79
C ALA A 146 15.13 -9.60 7.96
N HIS A 147 14.73 -9.94 6.73
CA HIS A 147 13.96 -9.05 5.86
C HIS A 147 12.46 -9.18 6.09
N TYR A 148 11.99 -10.40 6.34
CA TYR A 148 10.56 -10.69 6.45
C TYR A 148 9.96 -10.20 7.77
N SER A 149 10.70 -10.31 8.89
CA SER A 149 10.29 -9.74 10.17
C SER A 149 10.08 -8.23 10.08
N LEU A 150 10.93 -7.51 9.36
CA LEU A 150 10.77 -6.05 9.18
C LEU A 150 9.51 -5.69 8.37
N ILE A 151 9.12 -6.52 7.41
CA ILE A 151 7.86 -6.36 6.67
C ILE A 151 6.69 -6.73 7.59
N ALA A 152 6.82 -7.78 8.40
CA ALA A 152 5.81 -8.19 9.38
C ALA A 152 5.54 -7.08 10.41
N ASP A 153 6.59 -6.41 10.91
CA ASP A 153 6.45 -5.28 11.83
C ASP A 153 5.67 -4.11 11.21
N ALA A 154 5.89 -3.84 9.92
CA ALA A 154 5.12 -2.82 9.20
C ALA A 154 3.64 -3.22 9.04
N VAL A 155 3.36 -4.49 8.74
CA VAL A 155 2.00 -5.05 8.68
C VAL A 155 1.32 -4.98 10.07
N SER A 156 2.04 -5.34 11.13
CA SER A 156 1.55 -5.32 12.52
C SER A 156 1.26 -3.90 13.00
N SER A 157 2.12 -2.94 12.66
CA SER A 157 1.90 -1.52 12.95
C SER A 157 0.61 -1.01 12.29
N ASN A 158 0.34 -1.42 11.04
CA ASN A 158 -0.88 -1.05 10.34
C ASN A 158 -2.12 -1.66 11.03
N LYS A 159 -2.06 -2.90 11.53
CA LYS A 159 -3.12 -3.53 12.31
C LYS A 159 -3.46 -2.70 13.56
N VAL A 160 -2.46 -2.16 14.27
CA VAL A 160 -2.67 -1.26 15.41
C VAL A 160 -3.39 0.01 14.98
N LEU A 161 -2.97 0.65 13.87
CA LEU A 161 -3.63 1.85 13.35
C LEU A 161 -5.11 1.61 13.00
N LEU A 162 -5.42 0.45 12.42
CA LEU A 162 -6.82 0.06 12.14
C LEU A 162 -7.63 -0.11 13.44
N ARG A 163 -6.99 -0.52 14.53
CA ARG A 163 -7.61 -0.61 15.88
C ARG A 163 -7.82 0.76 16.50
N SER A 164 -6.81 1.63 16.48
CA SER A 164 -6.90 2.95 17.07
C SER A 164 -7.87 3.89 16.33
N ALA A 165 -8.06 3.69 15.02
CA ALA A 165 -9.04 4.43 14.23
C ALA A 165 -10.52 4.20 14.67
N LEU A 166 -10.78 3.25 15.57
CA LEU A 166 -12.11 3.03 16.18
C LEU A 166 -12.39 3.85 17.43
N LEU A 167 -11.37 4.43 18.08
CA LEU A 167 -11.65 5.20 19.29
C LEU A 167 -12.55 6.35 18.86
N PRO A 168 -13.78 6.45 19.40
CA PRO A 168 -14.80 7.38 18.91
C PRO A 168 -14.37 8.81 19.25
N SER A 169 -13.49 9.38 18.44
CA SER A 169 -13.22 10.82 18.42
C SER A 169 -14.37 11.60 17.77
N GLY A 170 -15.46 10.91 17.39
CA GLY A 170 -16.58 11.43 16.61
C GLY A 170 -17.89 11.64 17.38
N LEU A 171 -18.01 11.22 18.65
CA LEU A 171 -19.24 11.42 19.43
C LEU A 171 -19.53 12.90 19.77
N LEU A 172 -18.60 13.82 19.49
CA LEU A 172 -18.76 15.25 19.81
C LEU A 172 -19.16 16.15 18.62
N ARG A 173 -19.45 15.61 17.42
CA ARG A 173 -19.76 16.46 16.24
C ARG A 173 -21.09 16.24 15.54
N PHE A 174 -21.95 15.33 16.02
CA PHE A 174 -23.25 15.09 15.39
C PHE A 174 -24.45 15.77 16.06
N ALA A 175 -24.27 16.44 17.22
CA ALA A 175 -25.37 17.16 17.89
C ALA A 175 -25.53 18.64 17.49
N ALA A 176 -24.76 19.15 16.51
CA ALA A 176 -24.81 20.58 16.12
C ALA A 176 -25.64 20.88 14.86
N ARG A 177 -26.19 19.86 14.16
CA ARG A 177 -26.91 20.05 12.90
C ARG A 177 -28.44 19.94 12.98
N TYR A 178 -28.99 19.53 14.12
CA TYR A 178 -30.45 19.40 14.29
C TYR A 178 -31.10 20.56 15.07
N LEU A 179 -30.32 21.38 15.78
CA LEU A 179 -30.86 22.50 16.57
C LEU A 179 -31.05 23.81 15.78
N ILE A 180 -30.66 23.85 14.50
CA ILE A 180 -30.80 25.06 13.66
C ILE A 180 -32.13 25.07 12.86
N GLN A 181 -32.83 23.94 12.75
CA GLN A 181 -34.11 23.88 12.01
C GLN A 181 -35.38 24.09 12.86
N LEU A 182 -35.30 24.12 14.19
CA LEU A 182 -36.50 24.27 15.05
C LEU A 182 -36.71 25.69 15.60
N ARG A 183 -35.99 26.71 15.09
CA ARG A 183 -36.18 28.11 15.49
C ARG A 183 -36.79 28.98 14.38
N SER A 184 -37.62 28.38 13.52
CA SER A 184 -38.35 29.10 12.48
C SER A 184 -39.75 28.52 12.28
N VAL A 185 -40.57 28.60 13.32
CA VAL A 185 -42.02 28.89 13.26
C VAL A 185 -42.35 29.71 14.50
#